data_AF-A0AAV7P2Z2-F1
#
_entry.id   AF-A0AAV7P2Z2-F1
#
_cell.length_a   1.000
_cell.length_b   1.000
_cell.length_c   1.000
_cell.angle_alpha   90.00
_cell.angle_beta   90.00
_cell.angle_gamma   90.00
#
_symmetry.space_group_name_H-M   'P 1'
#
loop_
_entity.id
_entity.type
_entity.pdbx_description
1 polymer ?
#
loop_
_entity_poly.entity_id
_entity_poly.type
_entity_poly.pdbx_seq_one_letter_code
_entity_poly.pdbx_strand_id
1 'polypeptide(L)'
;MVFAIEEINRSPDLLPNITLGFRIFDSCTSQIRAIQGLLEVLTGKQRQVPGYSCDPHSMPISYGSVLSTLSDKLQFPSFLRTVPSSTFQNIALARLMGHFGWTWIGMIISDDEVGMVGGQSMKRVIEQNGGCVAFMEKVHLSYPRAKILSTVKVSQRHGVKVIIVHSSEVHVKMLMEAFHSQNVTDNVFVFSASFTVTLGLFPRQTWPLFNGSLAIVLHFTNMPGFEEFLTHLHPLRDPNDKFIKRLWEKAFNCRWPEANDTQMMINIANGEGPSPCSENQTLHKMAADLFELDDLGSTYHTYLAVYALAHALDSVMSCKPGQGPFINGECADVNNIQPWQVLQYVRKINVTLNVGANLYFDANADALSAYDILNIQILGDDDIRLVKVGRYDSQEGQEVHVNTKSILWADHNQLIGRILKTPAMPPVTLTNALIMQDIVEHLMQIEYSDNAVNIQNDSDYVNKYHYTRIEGDENVKLYVPIEG
;
A
#
# COMPACT_ATOMS: atom_id res chain seq x y z
N MET A 1 -10.28 -13.71 -1.62
CA MET A 1 -11.75 -13.52 -1.54
C MET A 1 -12.51 -14.83 -1.74
N VAL A 2 -12.49 -15.44 -2.93
CA VAL A 2 -13.25 -16.67 -3.24
C VAL A 2 -12.98 -17.80 -2.24
N PHE A 3 -11.71 -18.06 -1.93
CA PHE A 3 -11.30 -19.02 -0.90
C PHE A 3 -12.01 -18.81 0.45
N ALA A 4 -11.99 -17.59 0.99
CA ALA A 4 -12.64 -17.27 2.26
C ALA A 4 -14.16 -17.50 2.20
N ILE A 5 -14.80 -17.13 1.09
CA ILE A 5 -16.25 -17.35 0.89
C ILE A 5 -16.58 -18.84 0.86
N GLU A 6 -15.77 -19.66 0.17
CA GLU A 6 -15.96 -21.12 0.16
C GLU A 6 -15.77 -21.73 1.54
N GLU A 7 -14.80 -21.24 2.31
CA GLU A 7 -14.57 -21.68 3.70
C GLU A 7 -15.77 -21.33 4.60
N ILE A 8 -16.25 -20.08 4.53
CA ILE A 8 -17.40 -19.62 5.31
C ILE A 8 -18.67 -20.39 4.93
N ASN A 9 -18.95 -20.59 3.64
CA ASN A 9 -20.12 -21.34 3.18
C ASN A 9 -20.09 -22.83 3.58
N ARG A 10 -18.93 -23.38 3.93
CA ARG A 10 -18.78 -24.74 4.48
C ARG A 10 -18.83 -24.79 6.00
N SER A 11 -18.76 -23.63 6.67
CA SER A 11 -18.77 -23.53 8.12
C SER A 11 -20.17 -23.82 8.67
N PRO A 12 -20.32 -24.74 9.63
CA PRO A 12 -21.58 -24.91 10.35
C PRO A 12 -21.82 -23.81 11.40
N ASP A 13 -20.76 -23.10 11.81
CA ASP A 13 -20.78 -22.19 12.96
C ASP A 13 -20.95 -20.72 12.56
N LEU A 14 -20.56 -20.36 11.33
CA LEU A 14 -20.60 -18.99 10.84
C LEU A 14 -21.58 -18.89 9.68
N LEU A 15 -22.64 -18.10 9.83
CA LEU A 15 -23.73 -17.96 8.85
C LEU A 15 -24.41 -19.29 8.49
N PRO A 16 -24.88 -20.08 9.47
CA PRO A 16 -25.56 -21.35 9.18
C PRO A 16 -26.83 -21.13 8.33
N ASN A 17 -27.01 -21.98 7.31
CA ASN A 17 -28.10 -21.92 6.33
C ASN A 17 -28.11 -20.66 5.43
N ILE A 18 -27.01 -19.92 5.36
CA ILE A 18 -26.85 -18.76 4.49
C ILE A 18 -25.68 -19.01 3.55
N THR A 19 -25.88 -18.80 2.26
CA THR A 19 -24.82 -18.87 1.26
C THR A 19 -24.39 -17.47 0.87
N LEU A 20 -23.13 -17.12 1.15
CA LEU A 20 -22.51 -15.90 0.65
C LEU A 20 -22.20 -16.04 -0.85
N GLY A 21 -22.73 -15.11 -1.64
CA GLY A 21 -22.40 -14.92 -3.05
C GLY A 21 -21.45 -13.75 -3.25
N PHE A 22 -20.93 -13.61 -4.47
CA PHE A 22 -20.05 -12.49 -4.83
C PHE A 22 -20.16 -12.10 -6.30
N ARG A 23 -19.68 -10.89 -6.60
CA ARG A 23 -19.40 -10.40 -7.96
C ARG A 23 -18.04 -9.70 -7.92
N ILE A 24 -17.10 -10.14 -8.76
CA ILE A 24 -15.74 -9.61 -8.80
C ILE A 24 -15.56 -8.84 -10.12
N PHE A 25 -15.00 -7.65 -10.02
CA PHE A 25 -14.72 -6.75 -11.15
C PHE A 25 -13.24 -6.39 -11.14
N ASP A 26 -12.66 -6.29 -12.34
CA ASP A 26 -11.26 -5.90 -12.51
C ASP A 26 -11.12 -4.38 -12.58
N SER A 27 -10.42 -3.80 -11.61
CA SER A 27 -10.10 -2.37 -11.60
C SER A 27 -8.96 -2.01 -12.57
N CYS A 28 -8.16 -2.98 -13.01
CA CYS A 28 -6.93 -2.81 -13.79
C CYS A 28 -6.04 -1.66 -13.29
N THR A 29 -5.95 -1.49 -11.96
CA THR A 29 -5.23 -0.38 -11.30
C THR A 29 -5.62 1.02 -11.79
N SER A 30 -6.83 1.17 -12.36
CA SER A 30 -7.34 2.42 -12.93
C SER A 30 -8.53 2.93 -12.11
N GLN A 31 -8.43 4.18 -11.64
CA GLN A 31 -9.52 4.84 -10.92
C GLN A 31 -10.82 4.88 -11.74
N ILE A 32 -10.73 5.15 -13.04
CA ILE A 32 -11.89 5.21 -13.94
C ILE A 32 -12.57 3.84 -14.02
N ARG A 33 -11.81 2.75 -14.20
CA ARG A 33 -12.38 1.40 -14.22
C ARG A 33 -12.91 0.95 -12.87
N ALA A 34 -12.25 1.33 -11.78
CA ALA A 34 -12.73 1.07 -10.43
C ALA A 34 -14.10 1.73 -10.18
N ILE A 35 -14.26 2.98 -10.59
CA ILE A 35 -15.56 3.69 -10.51
C ILE A 35 -16.60 3.02 -11.41
N GLN A 36 -16.23 2.58 -12.61
CA GLN A 36 -17.14 1.84 -13.49
C GLN A 36 -17.64 0.54 -12.83
N GLY A 37 -16.73 -0.27 -12.27
CA GLY A 37 -17.09 -1.48 -11.52
C GLY A 37 -17.97 -1.17 -10.31
N LEU A 38 -17.68 -0.10 -9.57
CA LEU A 38 -18.52 0.34 -8.45
C LEU A 38 -19.94 0.73 -8.91
N LEU A 39 -20.08 1.46 -10.01
CA LEU A 39 -21.39 1.83 -10.56
C LEU A 39 -22.17 0.59 -11.03
N GLU A 40 -21.50 -0.41 -11.60
CA GLU A 40 -22.14 -1.69 -11.96
C GLU A 40 -22.65 -2.44 -10.71
N VAL A 41 -21.88 -2.43 -9.62
CA VAL A 41 -22.29 -3.00 -8.32
C VAL A 41 -23.50 -2.27 -7.77
N LEU A 42 -23.44 -0.94 -7.69
CA LEU A 42 -24.48 -0.11 -7.07
C LEU A 42 -25.79 -0.10 -7.85
N THR A 43 -25.72 -0.24 -9.17
CA THR A 43 -26.92 -0.25 -10.04
C THR A 43 -27.49 -1.65 -10.26
N GLY A 44 -26.72 -2.70 -9.97
CA GLY A 44 -27.05 -4.08 -10.32
C GLY A 44 -27.15 -4.34 -11.83
N LYS A 45 -26.80 -3.37 -12.68
CA LYS A 45 -26.89 -3.42 -14.15
C LYS A 45 -25.49 -3.51 -14.77
N GLN A 46 -25.34 -4.34 -15.80
CA GLN A 46 -24.10 -4.45 -16.59
C GLN A 46 -23.81 -3.23 -17.48
N ARG A 47 -24.68 -2.21 -17.50
CA ARG A 47 -24.51 -1.00 -18.32
C ARG A 47 -24.59 0.24 -17.45
N GLN A 48 -23.70 1.18 -17.73
CA GLN A 48 -23.67 2.53 -17.16
C GLN A 48 -25.00 3.23 -17.42
N VAL A 49 -25.68 3.66 -16.36
CA VAL A 49 -26.88 4.51 -16.46
C VAL A 49 -26.51 5.89 -15.90
N PRO A 50 -26.32 6.91 -16.76
CA PRO A 50 -26.21 8.30 -16.31
C PRO A 50 -27.51 8.69 -15.59
N GLY A 51 -27.41 9.19 -14.35
CA GLY A 51 -28.58 9.53 -13.52
C GLY A 51 -28.73 8.73 -12.22
N TYR A 52 -27.69 8.00 -11.80
CA TYR A 52 -27.67 7.33 -10.50
C TYR A 52 -27.60 8.35 -9.35
N SER A 53 -28.53 8.25 -8.40
CA SER A 53 -28.40 8.85 -7.08
C SER A 53 -27.50 7.94 -6.25
N CYS A 54 -26.35 8.45 -5.81
CA CYS A 54 -25.48 7.74 -4.87
C CYS A 54 -26.32 7.26 -3.69
N ASP A 55 -26.37 5.95 -3.46
CA ASP A 55 -26.86 5.42 -2.19
C ASP A 55 -25.82 5.77 -1.12
N PRO A 56 -26.13 6.69 -0.18
CA PRO A 56 -25.20 7.10 0.87
C PRO A 56 -24.87 5.97 1.85
N HIS A 57 -25.42 4.77 1.66
CA HIS A 57 -25.26 3.63 2.56
C HIS A 57 -24.22 2.59 2.12
N SER A 58 -23.50 2.80 1.02
CA SER A 58 -22.41 1.87 0.63
C SER A 58 -21.31 1.80 1.71
N MET A 59 -20.88 0.57 2.03
CA MET A 59 -19.90 0.28 3.08
C MET A 59 -18.68 -0.41 2.45
N PRO A 60 -17.71 0.35 1.93
CA PRO A 60 -16.46 -0.22 1.42
C PRO A 60 -15.54 -0.66 2.57
N ILE A 61 -15.09 -1.91 2.52
CA ILE A 61 -14.00 -2.44 3.37
C ILE A 61 -12.78 -2.64 2.45
N SER A 62 -11.78 -1.77 2.55
CA SER A 62 -10.57 -1.87 1.73
C SER A 62 -9.55 -2.84 2.33
N TYR A 63 -8.94 -3.67 1.49
CA TYR A 63 -7.89 -4.62 1.87
C TYR A 63 -6.46 -4.13 1.53
N GLY A 64 -6.30 -2.93 0.98
CA GLY A 64 -5.00 -2.44 0.51
C GLY A 64 -4.81 -0.92 0.50
N SER A 65 -5.85 -0.13 0.80
CA SER A 65 -5.74 1.33 0.81
C SER A 65 -5.15 1.85 2.12
N VAL A 66 -3.83 2.02 2.14
CA VAL A 66 -3.07 2.40 3.35
C VAL A 66 -3.00 3.91 3.63
N LEU A 67 -3.42 4.78 2.70
CA LEU A 67 -3.26 6.24 2.85
C LEU A 67 -3.94 6.77 4.13
N SER A 68 -3.23 7.58 4.91
CA SER A 68 -3.68 8.04 6.23
C SER A 68 -4.88 9.01 6.19
N THR A 69 -5.11 9.72 5.07
CA THR A 69 -6.27 10.61 4.91
C THR A 69 -7.60 9.86 4.96
N LEU A 70 -7.62 8.56 4.62
CA LEU A 70 -8.82 7.70 4.65
C LEU A 70 -9.32 7.40 6.07
N SER A 71 -8.53 7.75 7.10
CA SER A 71 -8.94 7.65 8.51
C SER A 71 -9.94 8.76 8.90
N ASP A 72 -10.06 9.85 8.13
CA ASP A 72 -10.98 10.96 8.43
C ASP A 72 -12.44 10.52 8.24
N LYS A 73 -13.18 10.34 9.35
CA LYS A 73 -14.60 9.93 9.33
C LYS A 73 -15.59 11.03 9.05
N LEU A 74 -15.16 12.29 9.02
CA LEU A 74 -15.98 13.38 8.51
C LEU A 74 -16.02 13.32 6.97
N GLN A 75 -14.88 13.03 6.33
CA GLN A 75 -14.80 12.87 4.87
C GLN A 75 -15.23 11.47 4.40
N PHE A 76 -14.88 10.42 5.13
CA PHE A 76 -15.11 9.02 4.77
C PHE A 76 -15.89 8.26 5.86
N PRO A 77 -17.15 8.64 6.13
CA PRO A 77 -17.92 8.10 7.25
C PRO A 77 -18.13 6.58 7.16
N SER A 78 -18.40 6.02 5.99
CA SER A 78 -18.68 4.58 5.83
C SER A 78 -17.45 3.73 5.44
N PHE A 79 -16.27 4.34 5.32
CA PHE A 79 -15.06 3.63 4.91
C PHE A 79 -14.43 2.86 6.07
N LEU A 80 -14.08 1.61 5.82
CA LEU A 80 -13.28 0.77 6.72
C LEU A 80 -12.15 0.14 5.93
N ARG A 81 -11.13 -0.36 6.63
CA ARG A 81 -10.07 -1.13 6.00
C ARG A 81 -9.47 -2.15 6.94
N THR A 82 -9.16 -3.32 6.38
CA THR A 82 -8.47 -4.38 7.10
C THR A 82 -6.97 -4.19 7.17
N VAL A 83 -6.43 -3.14 6.53
CA VAL A 83 -5.02 -2.74 6.62
C VAL A 83 -4.84 -1.54 7.54
N PRO A 84 -3.67 -1.37 8.16
CA PRO A 84 -3.39 -0.20 8.97
C PRO A 84 -3.14 1.08 8.16
N SER A 85 -3.28 2.21 8.86
CA SER A 85 -2.91 3.54 8.36
C SER A 85 -1.41 3.67 8.13
N SER A 86 -1.01 4.27 7.01
CA SER A 86 0.39 4.49 6.64
C SER A 86 1.17 5.36 7.63
N THR A 87 0.48 6.03 8.56
CA THR A 87 1.11 6.67 9.72
C THR A 87 2.02 5.70 10.49
N PHE A 88 1.57 4.46 10.71
CA PHE A 88 2.33 3.46 11.44
C PHE A 88 3.51 2.92 10.62
N GLN A 89 3.35 2.76 9.30
CA GLN A 89 4.46 2.46 8.40
C GLN A 89 5.55 3.55 8.46
N ASN A 90 5.16 4.82 8.47
CA ASN A 90 6.11 5.94 8.51
C ASN A 90 6.92 5.93 9.81
N ILE A 91 6.28 5.61 10.93
CA ILE A 91 6.97 5.40 12.22
C ILE A 91 7.93 4.21 12.11
N ALA A 92 7.46 3.07 11.60
CA ALA A 92 8.27 1.87 11.42
C ALA A 92 9.50 2.15 10.54
N LEU A 93 9.34 2.88 9.43
CA LEU A 93 10.44 3.29 8.55
C LEU A 93 11.45 4.15 9.30
N ALA A 94 11.02 5.22 9.97
CA ALA A 94 11.92 6.11 10.69
C ALA A 94 12.70 5.36 11.79
N ARG A 95 12.05 4.45 12.51
CA ARG A 95 12.68 3.57 13.50
C ARG A 95 13.67 2.60 12.86
N LEU A 96 13.33 2.01 11.72
CA LEU A 96 14.21 1.13 10.96
C LEU A 96 15.46 1.89 10.48
N MET A 97 15.30 3.12 9.97
CA MET A 97 16.43 3.97 9.58
C MET A 97 17.32 4.27 10.80
N GLY A 98 16.71 4.61 11.94
CA GLY A 98 17.42 4.84 13.20
C GLY A 98 18.19 3.61 13.69
N HIS A 99 17.61 2.41 13.56
CA HIS A 99 18.24 1.14 13.92
C HIS A 99 19.55 0.91 13.17
N PHE A 100 19.59 1.20 11.87
CA PHE A 100 20.80 1.05 11.05
C PHE A 100 21.71 2.30 11.05
N GLY A 101 21.27 3.39 11.69
CA GLY A 101 21.99 4.67 11.67
C GLY A 101 22.00 5.34 10.28
N TRP A 102 20.99 5.07 9.45
CA TRP A 102 20.87 5.67 8.12
C TRP A 102 20.28 7.07 8.23
N THR A 103 21.12 8.09 8.03
CA THR A 103 20.72 9.50 8.15
C THR A 103 20.64 10.24 6.83
N TRP A 104 21.19 9.71 5.74
CA TRP A 104 21.19 10.34 4.41
C TRP A 104 20.54 9.41 3.41
N ILE A 105 19.28 9.68 3.07
CA ILE A 105 18.45 8.81 2.25
C ILE A 105 17.86 9.56 1.07
N GLY A 106 17.52 8.81 0.03
CA GLY A 106 16.79 9.29 -1.14
C GLY A 106 15.38 8.72 -1.11
N MET A 107 14.43 9.43 -1.71
CA MET A 107 13.05 8.96 -1.83
C MET A 107 12.62 8.95 -3.28
N ILE A 108 11.92 7.89 -3.67
CA ILE A 108 11.27 7.76 -4.96
C ILE A 108 9.80 7.44 -4.69
N ILE A 109 8.91 8.30 -5.19
CA ILE A 109 7.47 8.25 -4.90
C ILE A 109 6.66 8.13 -6.19
N SER A 110 5.50 7.47 -6.16
CA SER A 110 4.56 7.49 -7.28
C SER A 110 4.03 8.91 -7.54
N ASP A 111 3.79 9.26 -8.80
CA ASP A 111 3.12 10.52 -9.17
C ASP A 111 1.59 10.40 -9.08
N ASP A 112 1.11 10.08 -7.87
CA ASP A 112 -0.30 10.01 -7.51
C ASP A 112 -0.49 10.48 -6.06
N GLU A 113 -1.73 10.46 -5.55
CA GLU A 113 -2.02 10.93 -4.19
C GLU A 113 -1.33 10.07 -3.11
N VAL A 114 -1.21 8.77 -3.34
CA VAL A 114 -0.51 7.84 -2.43
C VAL A 114 0.95 8.26 -2.30
N GLY A 115 1.65 8.43 -3.42
CA GLY A 115 3.05 8.82 -3.44
C GLY A 115 3.28 10.25 -2.96
N MET A 116 2.44 11.22 -3.39
CA MET A 116 2.62 12.63 -3.03
C MET A 116 2.28 12.92 -1.57
N VAL A 117 1.07 12.57 -1.11
CA VAL A 117 0.63 12.83 0.26
C VAL A 117 1.36 11.89 1.23
N GLY A 118 1.43 10.60 0.89
CA GLY A 118 2.15 9.60 1.68
C GLY A 118 3.64 9.89 1.77
N GLY A 119 4.28 10.25 0.66
CA GLY A 119 5.70 10.60 0.60
C GLY A 119 6.05 11.85 1.42
N GLN A 120 5.24 12.90 1.36
CA GLN A 120 5.45 14.11 2.18
C GLN A 120 5.27 13.83 3.67
N SER A 121 4.26 13.04 4.05
CA SER A 121 4.07 12.60 5.42
C SER A 121 5.26 11.78 5.93
N MET A 122 5.74 10.84 5.11
CA MET A 122 6.90 10.01 5.41
C MET A 122 8.19 10.83 5.56
N LYS A 123 8.46 11.75 4.62
CA LYS A 123 9.59 12.69 4.69
C LYS A 123 9.62 13.43 6.01
N ARG A 124 8.47 13.99 6.44
CA ARG A 124 8.36 14.71 7.71
C ARG A 124 8.73 13.84 8.90
N VAL A 125 8.23 12.60 8.96
CA VAL A 125 8.53 11.68 10.07
C VAL A 125 10.01 11.29 10.09
N ILE A 126 10.62 11.04 8.94
CA ILE A 126 12.06 10.74 8.83
C ILE A 126 12.90 11.93 9.33
N GLU A 127 12.58 13.15 8.90
CA GLU A 127 13.31 14.37 9.29
C GLU A 127 13.16 14.68 10.78
N GLN A 128 11.97 14.47 11.35
CA GLN A 128 11.73 14.61 12.79
C GLN A 128 12.50 13.60 13.64
N ASN A 129 12.91 12.47 13.06
CA ASN A 129 13.70 11.43 13.72
C ASN A 129 15.19 11.50 13.36
N GLY A 130 15.67 12.65 12.87
CA GLY A 130 17.09 12.92 12.63
C GLY A 130 17.64 12.41 11.29
N GLY A 131 16.78 11.89 10.41
CA GLY A 131 17.14 11.60 9.03
C GLY A 131 17.13 12.84 8.14
N CYS A 132 17.75 12.76 6.97
CA CYS A 132 17.73 13.80 5.95
C CYS A 132 17.40 13.18 4.59
N VAL A 133 16.45 13.78 3.89
CA VAL A 133 16.01 13.36 2.57
C VAL A 133 16.74 14.19 1.52
N ALA A 134 17.76 13.60 0.91
CA ALA A 134 18.64 14.25 -0.07
C ALA A 134 17.89 14.67 -1.34
N PHE A 135 16.96 13.83 -1.78
CA PHE A 135 16.06 14.10 -2.90
C PHE A 135 14.76 13.32 -2.71
N MET A 136 13.68 13.82 -3.32
CA MET A 136 12.41 13.12 -3.42
C MET A 136 11.91 13.23 -4.86
N GLU A 137 12.16 12.20 -5.66
CA GLU A 137 11.86 12.16 -7.08
C GLU A 137 10.57 11.38 -7.36
N LYS A 138 9.87 11.78 -8.42
CA LYS A 138 8.61 11.14 -8.82
C LYS A 138 8.83 10.10 -9.90
N VAL A 139 8.05 9.02 -9.84
CA VAL A 139 8.02 7.96 -10.86
C VAL A 139 6.60 7.67 -11.31
N HIS A 140 6.43 7.42 -12.61
CA HIS A 140 5.17 6.97 -13.18
C HIS A 140 5.44 6.14 -14.43
N LEU A 141 4.58 5.15 -14.69
CA LEU A 141 4.75 4.19 -15.80
C LEU A 141 4.75 4.87 -17.18
N SER A 142 4.01 5.97 -17.34
CA SER A 142 3.91 6.71 -18.61
C SER A 142 5.03 7.71 -18.86
N TYR A 143 5.98 7.86 -17.92
CA TYR A 143 7.04 8.85 -18.08
C TYR A 143 7.99 8.50 -19.21
N PRO A 144 8.46 9.49 -19.99
CA PRO A 144 9.43 9.25 -21.04
C PRO A 144 10.77 8.80 -20.45
N ARG A 145 11.52 7.96 -21.18
CA ARG A 145 12.82 7.42 -20.76
C ARG A 145 13.80 8.49 -20.28
N ALA A 146 13.80 9.67 -20.90
CA ALA A 146 14.66 10.79 -20.51
C ALA A 146 14.38 11.27 -19.07
N LYS A 147 13.11 11.32 -18.65
CA LYS A 147 12.72 11.70 -17.28
C LYS A 147 13.16 10.64 -16.28
N ILE A 148 12.97 9.36 -16.60
CA ILE A 148 13.42 8.24 -15.75
C ILE A 148 14.95 8.25 -15.58
N LEU A 149 15.71 8.45 -16.65
CA LEU A 149 17.17 8.56 -16.58
C LEU A 149 17.63 9.78 -15.76
N SER A 150 16.86 10.87 -15.76
CA SER A 150 17.14 12.03 -14.91
C SER A 150 17.06 11.66 -13.42
N THR A 151 16.07 10.87 -13.01
CA THR A 151 15.95 10.38 -11.62
C THR A 151 17.18 9.58 -11.19
N VAL A 152 17.71 8.70 -12.05
CA VAL A 152 18.95 7.95 -11.76
C VAL A 152 20.14 8.90 -11.57
N LYS A 153 20.27 9.92 -12.44
CA LYS A 153 21.33 10.93 -12.33
C LYS A 153 21.23 11.76 -11.06
N VAL A 154 20.02 12.08 -10.60
CA VAL A 154 19.79 12.78 -9.32
C VAL A 154 20.29 11.93 -8.17
N SER A 155 19.99 10.63 -8.16
CA SER A 155 20.51 9.68 -7.16
C SER A 155 22.03 9.67 -7.11
N GLN A 156 22.69 9.51 -8.27
CA GLN A 156 24.15 9.51 -8.38
C GLN A 156 24.77 10.83 -7.91
N ARG A 157 24.18 11.96 -8.27
CA ARG A 157 24.67 13.30 -7.89
C ARG A 157 24.70 13.49 -6.38
N HIS A 158 23.71 12.97 -5.65
CA HIS A 158 23.62 13.11 -4.20
C HIS A 158 24.40 12.02 -3.44
N GLY A 159 25.01 11.06 -4.14
CA GLY A 159 25.83 10.00 -3.54
C GLY A 159 25.07 9.14 -2.52
N VAL A 160 23.75 9.03 -2.66
CA VAL A 160 22.90 8.31 -1.72
C VAL A 160 23.06 6.81 -1.92
N LYS A 161 23.18 6.06 -0.82
CA LYS A 161 23.22 4.59 -0.83
C LYS A 161 21.87 3.95 -0.53
N VAL A 162 21.08 4.54 0.37
CA VAL A 162 19.77 4.01 0.77
C VAL A 162 18.65 4.81 0.11
N ILE A 163 17.79 4.14 -0.65
CA ILE A 163 16.67 4.76 -1.37
C ILE A 163 15.37 4.13 -0.90
N ILE A 164 14.49 4.94 -0.31
CA ILE A 164 13.13 4.51 0.03
C ILE A 164 12.26 4.63 -1.22
N VAL A 165 11.55 3.55 -1.55
CA VAL A 165 10.63 3.50 -2.69
C VAL A 165 9.21 3.38 -2.16
N HIS A 166 8.42 4.45 -2.36
CA HIS A 166 7.02 4.54 -1.99
C HIS A 166 6.15 4.64 -3.24
N SER A 167 5.95 3.50 -3.89
CA SER A 167 5.24 3.36 -5.16
C SER A 167 4.81 1.90 -5.35
N SER A 168 3.79 1.67 -6.17
CA SER A 168 3.53 0.33 -6.72
C SER A 168 4.65 -0.12 -7.67
N GLU A 169 4.83 -1.43 -7.77
CA GLU A 169 5.88 -2.09 -8.56
C GLU A 169 5.78 -1.78 -10.07
N VAL A 170 4.56 -1.53 -10.57
CA VAL A 170 4.33 -1.17 -11.99
C VAL A 170 5.03 0.12 -12.39
N HIS A 171 5.12 1.12 -11.52
CA HIS A 171 5.81 2.37 -11.85
C HIS A 171 7.33 2.24 -11.71
N VAL A 172 7.80 1.31 -10.89
CA VAL A 172 9.23 1.13 -10.55
C VAL A 172 9.97 0.30 -11.60
N LYS A 173 9.27 -0.54 -12.38
CA LYS A 173 9.89 -1.39 -13.43
C LYS A 173 10.85 -0.62 -14.35
N MET A 174 10.37 0.44 -14.98
CA MET A 174 11.16 1.24 -15.92
C MET A 174 12.36 1.92 -15.25
N LEU A 175 12.22 2.26 -13.97
CA LEU A 175 13.29 2.86 -13.18
C LEU A 175 14.40 1.85 -12.91
N MET A 176 14.07 0.61 -12.52
CA MET A 176 15.07 -0.43 -12.25
C MET A 176 15.84 -0.82 -13.51
N GLU A 177 15.16 -0.89 -14.66
CA GLU A 177 15.82 -1.03 -15.96
C GLU A 177 16.79 0.14 -16.25
N ALA A 178 16.43 1.36 -15.85
CA ALA A 178 17.29 2.52 -16.02
C ALA A 178 18.52 2.47 -15.09
N PHE A 179 18.36 2.12 -13.82
CA PHE A 179 19.47 1.88 -12.87
C PHE A 179 20.46 0.86 -13.42
N HIS A 180 19.95 -0.28 -13.89
CA HIS A 180 20.76 -1.32 -14.53
C HIS A 180 21.50 -0.79 -15.75
N SER A 181 20.80 -0.10 -16.67
CA SER A 181 21.40 0.45 -17.90
C SER A 181 22.45 1.53 -17.67
N GLN A 182 22.49 2.14 -16.48
CA GLN A 182 23.47 3.15 -16.09
C GLN A 182 24.57 2.56 -15.17
N ASN A 183 24.60 1.24 -14.98
CA ASN A 183 25.53 0.54 -14.08
C ASN A 183 25.51 1.10 -12.65
N VAL A 184 24.32 1.45 -12.14
CA VAL A 184 24.12 1.89 -10.76
C VAL A 184 23.57 0.74 -9.95
N THR A 185 24.44 0.08 -9.18
CA THR A 185 24.14 -1.19 -8.49
C THR A 185 24.46 -1.17 -6.99
N ASP A 186 25.04 -0.08 -6.50
CA ASP A 186 25.55 0.10 -5.14
C ASP A 186 24.51 0.68 -4.18
N ASN A 187 23.24 0.63 -4.57
CA ASN A 187 22.10 1.10 -3.78
C ASN A 187 21.42 -0.05 -3.04
N VAL A 188 20.97 0.23 -1.82
CA VAL A 188 20.00 -0.58 -1.09
C VAL A 188 18.66 0.11 -1.15
N PHE A 189 17.64 -0.62 -1.57
CA PHE A 189 16.28 -0.13 -1.58
C PHE A 189 15.54 -0.52 -0.31
N VAL A 190 14.65 0.37 0.14
CA VAL A 190 13.69 0.10 1.22
C VAL A 190 12.30 0.34 0.66
N PHE A 191 11.58 -0.74 0.37
CA PHE A 191 10.25 -0.70 -0.22
C PHE A 191 9.19 -0.52 0.86
N SER A 192 8.28 0.44 0.65
CA SER A 192 7.12 0.63 1.52
C SER A 192 6.04 -0.44 1.28
N ALA A 193 5.03 -0.53 2.14
CA ALA A 193 3.89 -1.45 1.98
C ALA A 193 2.99 -1.16 0.77
N SER A 194 3.27 -0.09 0.01
CA SER A 194 2.66 0.17 -1.30
C SER A 194 3.33 -0.59 -2.45
N PHE A 195 4.45 -1.27 -2.20
CA PHE A 195 5.19 -2.05 -3.18
C PHE A 195 5.03 -3.55 -2.87
N THR A 196 4.54 -4.32 -3.83
CA THR A 196 4.50 -5.79 -3.73
C THR A 196 5.78 -6.36 -4.31
N VAL A 197 6.42 -7.32 -3.63
CA VAL A 197 7.72 -7.86 -4.08
C VAL A 197 7.55 -8.91 -5.18
N THR A 198 7.10 -8.48 -6.36
CA THR A 198 6.86 -9.34 -7.52
C THR A 198 8.05 -9.35 -8.49
N LEU A 199 9.15 -10.03 -8.15
CA LEU A 199 10.36 -10.00 -8.98
C LEU A 199 10.14 -10.53 -10.42
N GLY A 200 9.12 -11.37 -10.65
CA GLY A 200 8.72 -11.83 -11.99
C GLY A 200 8.26 -10.71 -12.95
N LEU A 201 7.85 -9.54 -12.44
CA LEU A 201 7.52 -8.37 -13.27
C LEU A 201 8.77 -7.67 -13.86
N PHE A 202 9.92 -7.88 -13.23
CA PHE A 202 11.18 -7.22 -13.57
C PHE A 202 12.05 -8.11 -14.46
N PRO A 203 12.76 -7.56 -15.46
CA PRO A 203 13.71 -8.35 -16.26
C PRO A 203 14.80 -8.95 -15.37
N ARG A 204 15.19 -10.20 -15.62
CA ARG A 204 16.18 -10.93 -14.80
C ARG A 204 17.49 -10.17 -14.59
N GLN A 205 17.92 -9.39 -15.59
CA GLN A 205 19.15 -8.59 -15.51
C GLN A 205 19.10 -7.51 -14.43
N THR A 206 17.89 -7.09 -14.02
CA THR A 206 17.68 -6.09 -12.96
C THR A 206 17.59 -6.70 -11.57
N TRP A 207 17.39 -8.02 -11.44
CA TRP A 207 17.26 -8.69 -10.16
C TRP A 207 18.40 -8.38 -9.18
N PRO A 208 19.69 -8.36 -9.59
CA PRO A 208 20.78 -8.02 -8.68
C PRO A 208 20.62 -6.67 -7.94
N LEU A 209 19.86 -5.71 -8.49
CA LEU A 209 19.57 -4.42 -7.85
C LEU A 209 18.70 -4.55 -6.59
N PHE A 210 17.89 -5.61 -6.51
CA PHE A 210 17.03 -5.87 -5.36
C PHE A 210 17.75 -6.63 -4.26
N ASN A 211 18.90 -7.24 -4.54
CA ASN A 211 19.57 -8.11 -3.58
C ASN A 211 19.96 -7.33 -2.32
N GLY A 212 19.59 -7.87 -1.15
CA GLY A 212 19.82 -7.22 0.13
C GLY A 212 18.94 -6.00 0.43
N SER A 213 17.99 -5.67 -0.44
CA SER A 213 16.97 -4.66 -0.14
C SER A 213 16.01 -5.14 0.94
N LEU A 214 15.34 -4.19 1.59
CA LEU A 214 14.32 -4.46 2.60
C LEU A 214 12.95 -4.07 2.05
N ALA A 215 11.92 -4.83 2.41
CA ALA A 215 10.52 -4.49 2.13
C ALA A 215 9.73 -4.48 3.43
N ILE A 216 8.99 -3.40 3.67
CA ILE A 216 7.97 -3.36 4.71
C ILE A 216 6.67 -3.83 4.08
N VAL A 217 6.17 -4.96 4.54
CA VAL A 217 4.93 -5.56 4.04
C VAL A 217 3.87 -5.54 5.13
N LEU A 218 2.61 -5.57 4.71
CA LEU A 218 1.49 -5.76 5.61
C LEU A 218 1.66 -7.10 6.34
N HIS A 219 1.40 -7.12 7.65
CA HIS A 219 1.53 -8.35 8.42
C HIS A 219 0.57 -9.42 7.90
N PHE A 220 1.08 -10.64 7.70
CA PHE A 220 0.27 -11.79 7.36
C PHE A 220 0.68 -13.04 8.15
N THR A 221 -0.24 -13.99 8.20
CA THR A 221 -0.01 -15.33 8.75
C THR A 221 -0.48 -16.39 7.74
N ASN A 222 -0.19 -17.65 8.04
CA ASN A 222 -0.60 -18.76 7.21
C ASN A 222 -2.14 -18.84 7.09
N MET A 223 -2.62 -19.07 5.87
CA MET A 223 -4.02 -19.38 5.57
C MET A 223 -4.11 -20.87 5.21
N PRO A 224 -4.45 -21.75 6.16
CA PRO A 224 -4.47 -23.19 5.92
C PRO A 224 -5.35 -23.56 4.72
N GLY A 225 -4.82 -24.38 3.81
CA GLY A 225 -5.55 -24.81 2.61
C GLY A 225 -5.61 -23.77 1.48
N PHE A 226 -5.06 -22.55 1.66
CA PHE A 226 -5.06 -21.53 0.61
C PHE A 226 -4.18 -21.92 -0.58
N GLU A 227 -2.96 -22.42 -0.34
CA GLU A 227 -2.09 -22.92 -1.41
C GLU A 227 -2.72 -24.12 -2.15
N GLU A 228 -3.31 -25.05 -1.39
CA GLU A 228 -4.06 -26.17 -1.98
C GLU A 228 -5.21 -25.66 -2.85
N PHE A 229 -5.98 -24.68 -2.38
CA PHE A 229 -7.03 -24.04 -3.17
C PHE A 229 -6.51 -23.47 -4.50
N LEU A 230 -5.36 -22.78 -4.48
CA LEU A 230 -4.76 -22.18 -5.67
C LEU A 230 -4.29 -23.24 -6.69
N THR A 231 -3.68 -24.33 -6.21
CA THR A 231 -3.21 -25.42 -7.08
C THR A 231 -4.34 -26.22 -7.73
N HIS A 232 -5.53 -26.21 -7.13
CA HIS A 232 -6.75 -26.84 -7.65
C HIS A 232 -7.65 -25.91 -8.48
N LEU A 233 -7.25 -24.64 -8.68
CA LEU A 233 -7.94 -23.79 -9.66
C LEU A 233 -7.92 -24.49 -11.01
N HIS A 234 -9.03 -24.47 -11.75
CA HIS A 234 -9.06 -25.04 -13.09
C HIS A 234 -10.18 -24.41 -13.93
N PRO A 235 -9.95 -24.05 -15.21
CA PRO A 235 -10.97 -23.44 -16.07
C PRO A 235 -12.21 -24.30 -16.31
N LEU A 236 -12.13 -25.62 -16.10
CA LEU A 236 -13.28 -26.52 -16.22
C LEU A 236 -14.23 -26.48 -15.02
N ARG A 237 -13.77 -25.99 -13.85
CA ARG A 237 -14.61 -25.90 -12.64
C ARG A 237 -15.74 -24.90 -12.83
N ASP A 238 -15.44 -23.77 -13.46
CA ASP A 238 -16.42 -22.80 -13.92
C ASP A 238 -16.03 -22.27 -15.31
N PRO A 239 -16.63 -22.81 -16.39
CA PRO A 239 -16.35 -22.35 -17.76
C PRO A 239 -16.75 -20.89 -18.02
N ASN A 240 -17.54 -20.26 -17.15
CA ASN A 240 -17.90 -18.85 -17.28
C ASN A 240 -16.92 -17.92 -16.55
N ASP A 241 -16.00 -18.46 -15.74
CA ASP A 241 -14.96 -17.68 -15.09
C ASP A 241 -13.90 -17.23 -16.09
N LYS A 242 -14.06 -15.99 -16.55
CA LYS A 242 -13.15 -15.34 -17.50
C LYS A 242 -11.78 -15.04 -16.89
N PHE A 243 -11.67 -14.95 -15.56
CA PHE A 243 -10.40 -14.68 -14.88
C PHE A 243 -9.51 -15.91 -14.93
N ILE A 244 -10.04 -17.06 -14.51
CA ILE A 244 -9.28 -18.33 -14.49
C ILE A 244 -8.90 -18.78 -15.90
N LYS A 245 -9.77 -18.56 -16.89
CA LYS A 245 -9.42 -18.82 -18.30
C LYS A 245 -8.22 -18.00 -18.76
N ARG A 246 -8.24 -16.67 -18.54
CA ARG A 246 -7.14 -15.77 -18.93
C ARG A 246 -5.86 -16.06 -18.15
N LEU A 247 -5.98 -16.40 -16.86
CA LEU A 247 -4.86 -16.82 -16.04
C LEU A 247 -4.17 -18.04 -16.67
N TRP A 248 -4.94 -19.05 -17.08
CA TRP A 248 -4.40 -20.25 -17.75
C TRP A 248 -3.66 -19.91 -19.04
N GLU A 249 -4.27 -19.09 -19.91
CA GLU A 249 -3.67 -18.67 -21.17
C GLU A 249 -2.33 -17.97 -20.96
N LYS A 250 -2.23 -17.13 -19.92
CA LYS A 250 -1.00 -16.43 -19.56
C LYS A 250 0.04 -17.36 -18.93
N ALA A 251 -0.37 -18.22 -18.00
CA ALA A 251 0.52 -19.13 -17.28
C ALA A 251 1.19 -20.16 -18.20
N PHE A 252 0.44 -20.69 -19.17
CA PHE A 252 0.92 -21.73 -20.08
C PHE A 252 1.25 -21.22 -21.49
N ASN A 253 1.18 -19.90 -21.73
CA ASN A 253 1.34 -19.28 -23.04
C ASN A 253 0.52 -19.99 -24.14
N CYS A 254 -0.75 -20.23 -23.83
CA CYS A 254 -1.70 -20.97 -24.65
C CYS A 254 -2.96 -20.14 -24.93
N ARG A 255 -3.84 -20.62 -25.80
CA ARG A 255 -5.18 -20.05 -26.00
C ARG A 255 -6.27 -21.12 -25.92
N TRP A 256 -7.44 -20.75 -25.40
CA TRP A 256 -8.62 -21.61 -25.50
C TRP A 256 -9.21 -21.53 -26.93
N PRO A 257 -9.59 -22.67 -27.55
CA PRO A 257 -10.23 -22.65 -28.85
C PRO A 257 -11.62 -22.00 -28.74
N GLU A 258 -11.79 -20.81 -29.29
CA GLU A 258 -13.11 -20.22 -29.50
C GLU A 258 -13.80 -20.91 -30.67
N ALA A 259 -15.11 -21.16 -30.56
CA ALA A 259 -15.87 -22.00 -31.51
C ALA A 259 -15.79 -21.54 -32.99
N ASN A 260 -15.36 -20.31 -33.26
CA ASN A 260 -15.30 -19.71 -34.59
C ASN A 260 -13.94 -19.03 -34.93
N ASP A 261 -12.86 -19.29 -34.20
CA ASP A 261 -11.56 -18.67 -34.50
C ASP A 261 -10.75 -19.51 -35.51
N THR A 262 -11.18 -19.48 -36.78
CA THR A 262 -10.47 -20.13 -37.90
C THR A 262 -9.05 -19.59 -38.07
N GLN A 263 -8.79 -18.34 -37.69
CA GLN A 263 -7.47 -17.73 -37.79
C GLN A 263 -6.50 -18.34 -36.78
N MET A 264 -6.95 -18.64 -35.56
CA MET A 264 -6.15 -19.37 -34.57
C MET A 264 -5.79 -20.77 -35.06
N MET A 265 -6.72 -21.49 -35.69
CA MET A 265 -6.45 -22.83 -36.25
C MET A 265 -5.43 -22.78 -37.39
N ILE A 266 -5.46 -21.74 -38.23
CA ILE A 266 -4.47 -21.49 -39.30
C ILE A 266 -3.10 -21.16 -38.69
N ASN A 267 -3.06 -20.29 -37.70
CA ASN A 267 -1.86 -19.87 -36.99
C ASN A 267 -1.16 -21.06 -36.29
N ILE A 268 -1.93 -21.94 -35.64
CA ILE A 268 -1.42 -23.18 -35.04
C ILE A 268 -0.86 -24.12 -36.12
N ALA A 269 -1.57 -24.28 -37.25
CA ALA A 269 -1.11 -25.13 -38.35
C ALA A 269 0.19 -24.63 -39.02
N ASN A 270 0.41 -23.31 -39.01
CA ASN A 270 1.62 -22.67 -39.53
C ASN A 270 2.76 -22.60 -38.49
N GLY A 271 2.54 -23.04 -37.25
CA GLY A 271 3.51 -22.90 -36.15
C GLY A 271 3.71 -21.47 -35.66
N GLU A 272 2.79 -20.55 -36.01
CA GLU A 272 2.84 -19.13 -35.70
C GLU A 272 1.77 -18.77 -34.66
N GLY A 273 2.07 -18.91 -33.36
CA GLY A 273 1.16 -18.48 -32.29
C GLY A 273 1.12 -19.41 -31.07
N PRO A 274 0.39 -19.03 -30.02
CA PRO A 274 0.26 -19.85 -28.81
C PRO A 274 -0.51 -21.15 -29.12
N SER A 275 0.00 -22.27 -28.60
CA SER A 275 -0.64 -23.59 -28.73
C SER A 275 -2.02 -23.61 -28.05
N PRO A 276 -2.91 -24.55 -28.40
CA PRO A 276 -4.16 -24.71 -27.67
C PRO A 276 -3.88 -25.11 -26.20
N CYS A 277 -4.64 -24.54 -25.27
CA CYS A 277 -4.57 -24.95 -23.86
C CYS A 277 -5.03 -26.40 -23.69
N SER A 278 -4.42 -27.12 -22.75
CA SER A 278 -4.73 -28.53 -22.48
C SER A 278 -5.39 -28.69 -21.12
N GLU A 279 -6.37 -29.59 -21.04
CA GLU A 279 -7.09 -29.92 -19.80
C GLU A 279 -6.24 -30.64 -18.76
N ASN A 280 -5.08 -31.20 -19.15
CA ASN A 280 -4.17 -31.91 -18.24
C ASN A 280 -3.12 -30.99 -17.58
N GLN A 281 -3.17 -29.68 -17.86
CA GLN A 281 -2.25 -28.70 -17.28
C GLN A 281 -2.60 -28.43 -15.82
N THR A 282 -1.57 -28.28 -14.98
CA THR A 282 -1.72 -28.00 -13.55
C THR A 282 -0.82 -26.84 -13.12
N LEU A 283 -1.33 -25.99 -12.23
CA LEU A 283 -0.58 -24.88 -11.64
C LEU A 283 0.39 -25.32 -10.55
N HIS A 284 0.36 -26.57 -10.09
CA HIS A 284 1.12 -27.01 -8.90
C HIS A 284 2.60 -26.61 -8.92
N LYS A 285 3.27 -26.65 -10.08
CA LYS A 285 4.71 -26.32 -10.19
C LYS A 285 5.02 -24.82 -10.26
N MET A 286 4.03 -23.98 -10.54
CA MET A 286 4.20 -22.54 -10.76
C MET A 286 3.33 -21.67 -9.85
N ALA A 287 2.50 -22.28 -8.99
CA ALA A 287 1.57 -21.57 -8.12
C ALA A 287 2.29 -20.63 -7.16
N ALA A 288 3.43 -21.06 -6.60
CA ALA A 288 4.25 -20.23 -5.71
C ALA A 288 4.67 -18.92 -6.39
N ASP A 289 5.23 -19.00 -7.58
CA ASP A 289 5.71 -17.83 -8.34
C ASP A 289 4.56 -17.00 -8.91
N LEU A 290 3.50 -17.66 -9.40
CA LEU A 290 2.37 -17.01 -10.07
C LEU A 290 1.47 -16.24 -9.09
N PHE A 291 1.35 -16.74 -7.86
CA PHE A 291 0.50 -16.15 -6.82
C PHE A 291 1.31 -15.53 -5.67
N GLU A 292 2.63 -15.47 -5.80
CA GLU A 292 3.53 -14.75 -4.89
C GLU A 292 3.35 -15.18 -3.44
N LEU A 293 3.43 -16.48 -3.18
CA LEU A 293 3.10 -17.08 -1.87
C LEU A 293 4.02 -16.63 -0.72
N ASP A 294 5.13 -15.96 -1.03
CA ASP A 294 6.07 -15.41 -0.06
C ASP A 294 5.72 -13.98 0.41
N ASP A 295 4.79 -13.28 -0.27
CA ASP A 295 4.25 -11.96 0.12
C ASP A 295 2.72 -11.95 0.05
N LEU A 296 2.08 -12.56 1.05
CA LEU A 296 0.62 -12.70 1.12
C LEU A 296 -0.08 -11.55 1.83
N GLY A 297 0.58 -10.40 2.06
CA GLY A 297 0.04 -9.27 2.83
C GLY A 297 -1.36 -8.86 2.36
N SER A 298 -1.47 -8.39 1.11
CA SER A 298 -2.74 -7.97 0.52
C SER A 298 -3.77 -9.11 0.43
N THR A 299 -3.32 -10.33 0.16
CA THR A 299 -4.17 -11.53 0.06
C THR A 299 -4.81 -11.87 1.40
N TYR A 300 -4.02 -11.85 2.46
CA TYR A 300 -4.44 -12.08 3.84
C TYR A 300 -5.41 -10.98 4.31
N HIS A 301 -5.13 -9.71 4.02
CA HIS A 301 -6.07 -8.64 4.37
C HIS A 301 -7.37 -8.68 3.56
N THR A 302 -7.34 -9.26 2.34
CA THR A 302 -8.56 -9.59 1.59
C THR A 302 -9.36 -10.70 2.27
N TYR A 303 -8.67 -11.74 2.77
CA TYR A 303 -9.28 -12.80 3.56
C TYR A 303 -9.97 -12.22 4.81
N LEU A 304 -9.28 -11.38 5.57
CA LEU A 304 -9.83 -10.70 6.74
C LEU A 304 -11.04 -9.81 6.41
N ALA A 305 -11.05 -9.13 5.26
CA ALA A 305 -12.16 -8.25 4.89
C ALA A 305 -13.45 -9.05 4.64
N VAL A 306 -13.33 -10.23 4.03
CA VAL A 306 -14.47 -11.15 3.84
C VAL A 306 -14.98 -11.67 5.18
N TYR A 307 -14.07 -12.09 6.06
CA TYR A 307 -14.43 -12.56 7.40
C TYR A 307 -15.08 -11.47 8.24
N ALA A 308 -14.61 -10.21 8.14
CA ALA A 308 -15.23 -9.08 8.81
C ALA A 308 -16.70 -8.92 8.39
N LEU A 309 -16.96 -8.94 7.08
CA LEU A 309 -18.33 -8.86 6.58
C LEU A 309 -19.18 -10.05 7.06
N ALA A 310 -18.64 -11.27 7.01
CA ALA A 310 -19.35 -12.47 7.42
C ALA A 310 -19.70 -12.46 8.91
N HIS A 311 -18.78 -12.08 9.79
CA HIS A 311 -19.05 -11.96 11.22
C HIS A 311 -20.04 -10.84 11.56
N ALA A 312 -20.02 -9.72 10.82
CA ALA A 312 -21.06 -8.71 10.99
C ALA A 312 -22.44 -9.22 10.59
N LEU A 313 -22.55 -9.91 9.45
CA LEU A 313 -23.80 -10.51 9.00
C LEU A 313 -24.28 -11.57 10.01
N ASP A 314 -23.38 -12.40 10.53
CA ASP A 314 -23.72 -13.39 11.54
C ASP A 314 -24.22 -12.75 12.84
N SER A 315 -23.62 -11.63 13.23
CA SER A 315 -24.08 -10.80 14.36
C SER A 315 -25.45 -10.16 14.11
N VAL A 316 -25.78 -9.80 12.87
CA VAL A 316 -27.13 -9.34 12.49
C VAL A 316 -28.13 -10.49 12.67
N MET A 317 -27.80 -11.66 12.13
CA MET A 317 -28.70 -12.83 12.12
C MET A 317 -28.94 -13.43 13.52
N SER A 318 -27.93 -13.37 14.38
CA SER A 318 -27.99 -13.90 15.76
C SER A 318 -28.41 -12.85 16.80
N CYS A 319 -28.72 -11.62 16.37
CA CYS A 319 -29.05 -10.51 17.26
C CYS A 319 -30.29 -10.81 18.11
N LYS A 320 -30.18 -10.60 19.43
CA LYS A 320 -31.31 -10.74 20.36
C LYS A 320 -31.88 -9.36 20.71
N PRO A 321 -33.21 -9.22 20.83
CA PRO A 321 -33.83 -7.96 21.25
C PRO A 321 -33.20 -7.41 22.54
N GLY A 322 -32.81 -6.14 22.54
CA GLY A 322 -32.13 -5.47 23.65
C GLY A 322 -30.60 -5.55 23.61
N GLN A 323 -30.01 -6.29 22.67
CA GLN A 323 -28.56 -6.44 22.50
C GLN A 323 -28.04 -5.85 21.18
N GLY A 324 -28.93 -5.34 20.33
CA GLY A 324 -28.53 -4.80 19.05
C GLY A 324 -27.84 -3.44 19.16
N PRO A 325 -27.13 -3.00 18.10
CA PRO A 325 -26.30 -1.81 18.13
C PRO A 325 -27.11 -0.50 17.97
N PHE A 326 -28.43 -0.58 17.76
CA PHE A 326 -29.30 0.56 17.50
C PHE A 326 -29.95 1.10 18.79
N ILE A 327 -30.72 2.17 18.64
CA ILE A 327 -31.45 2.81 19.74
C ILE A 327 -32.28 1.76 20.49
N ASN A 328 -32.29 1.84 21.82
CA ASN A 328 -32.99 0.89 22.71
C ASN A 328 -32.54 -0.59 22.57
N GLY A 329 -31.37 -0.86 21.99
CA GLY A 329 -30.89 -2.21 21.78
C GLY A 329 -31.64 -2.97 20.68
N GLU A 330 -32.28 -2.25 19.76
CA GLU A 330 -32.97 -2.84 18.60
C GLU A 330 -32.00 -3.57 17.67
N CYS A 331 -32.50 -4.63 17.04
CA CYS A 331 -31.81 -5.42 16.01
C CYS A 331 -32.29 -5.03 14.62
N ALA A 332 -31.46 -5.24 13.59
CA ALA A 332 -31.89 -5.08 12.21
C ALA A 332 -32.89 -6.18 11.81
N ASP A 333 -33.80 -5.87 10.87
CA ASP A 333 -34.68 -6.87 10.27
C ASP A 333 -33.87 -7.76 9.32
N VAL A 334 -33.78 -9.05 9.67
CA VAL A 334 -33.04 -10.06 8.91
C VAL A 334 -33.58 -10.29 7.50
N ASN A 335 -34.86 -9.97 7.25
CA ASN A 335 -35.46 -10.11 5.92
C ASN A 335 -35.19 -8.91 5.01
N ASN A 336 -34.72 -7.80 5.58
CA ASN A 336 -34.52 -6.54 4.87
C ASN A 336 -33.27 -5.80 5.36
N ILE A 337 -32.14 -6.51 5.37
CA ILE A 337 -30.85 -5.99 5.83
C ILE A 337 -30.37 -4.89 4.87
N GLN A 338 -30.10 -3.71 5.43
CA GLN A 338 -29.54 -2.57 4.70
C GLN A 338 -28.03 -2.44 4.94
N PRO A 339 -27.23 -2.02 3.94
CA PRO A 339 -25.78 -1.88 4.08
C PRO A 339 -25.32 -1.00 5.27
N TRP A 340 -26.04 0.11 5.55
CA TRP A 340 -25.71 0.98 6.69
C TRP A 340 -25.99 0.33 8.05
N GLN A 341 -26.90 -0.65 8.12
CA GLN A 341 -27.14 -1.42 9.33
C GLN A 341 -25.94 -2.33 9.58
N VAL A 342 -25.50 -3.06 8.55
CA VAL A 342 -24.32 -3.92 8.61
C VAL A 342 -23.08 -3.13 9.04
N LEU A 343 -22.91 -1.89 8.57
CA LEU A 343 -21.85 -0.99 8.99
C LEU A 343 -21.76 -0.80 10.51
N GLN A 344 -22.89 -0.73 11.21
CA GLN A 344 -22.87 -0.61 12.68
C GLN A 344 -22.37 -1.88 13.36
N TYR A 345 -22.64 -3.05 12.78
CA TYR A 345 -22.13 -4.33 13.28
C TYR A 345 -20.65 -4.49 12.96
N VAL A 346 -20.21 -4.20 11.73
CA VAL A 346 -18.79 -4.32 11.32
C VAL A 346 -17.89 -3.48 12.23
N ARG A 347 -18.28 -2.24 12.54
CA ARG A 347 -17.52 -1.36 13.44
C ARG A 347 -17.35 -1.90 14.86
N LYS A 348 -18.22 -2.81 15.30
CA LYS A 348 -18.21 -3.40 16.65
C LYS A 348 -17.62 -4.81 16.69
N ILE A 349 -17.14 -5.33 15.55
CA ILE A 349 -16.50 -6.64 15.50
C ILE A 349 -15.29 -6.63 16.42
N ASN A 350 -15.21 -7.67 17.24
CA ASN A 350 -14.02 -8.02 17.99
C ASN A 350 -14.00 -9.55 18.12
N VAL A 351 -13.33 -10.20 17.17
CA VAL A 351 -13.28 -11.66 17.07
C VAL A 351 -11.86 -12.14 16.82
N THR A 352 -11.51 -13.30 17.38
CA THR A 352 -10.28 -14.00 17.04
C THR A 352 -10.63 -15.12 16.07
N LEU A 353 -10.08 -15.07 14.86
CA LEU A 353 -10.28 -16.11 13.84
C LEU A 353 -9.49 -17.36 14.20
N ASN A 354 -9.89 -18.52 13.65
CA ASN A 354 -9.21 -19.81 13.86
C ASN A 354 -7.73 -19.79 13.46
N VAL A 355 -7.35 -18.91 12.53
CA VAL A 355 -5.96 -18.67 12.12
C VAL A 355 -5.14 -17.85 13.13
N GLY A 356 -5.70 -17.54 14.31
CA GLY A 356 -5.06 -16.75 15.36
C GLY A 356 -5.11 -15.23 15.13
N ALA A 357 -5.86 -14.78 14.13
CA ALA A 357 -5.96 -13.36 13.77
C ALA A 357 -6.96 -12.62 14.66
N ASN A 358 -6.55 -11.53 15.29
CA ASN A 358 -7.47 -10.63 15.97
C ASN A 358 -8.07 -9.64 14.96
N LEU A 359 -9.37 -9.76 14.73
CA LEU A 359 -10.13 -8.94 13.80
C LEU A 359 -11.00 -7.97 14.59
N TYR A 360 -10.62 -6.70 14.55
CA TYR A 360 -11.38 -5.58 15.10
C TYR A 360 -10.99 -4.30 14.35
N PHE A 361 -11.79 -3.25 14.52
CA PHE A 361 -11.52 -1.93 13.96
C PHE A 361 -11.37 -0.90 15.07
N ASP A 362 -10.45 0.04 14.91
CA ASP A 362 -10.27 1.16 15.84
C ASP A 362 -11.35 2.25 15.66
N ALA A 363 -11.23 3.36 16.41
CA ALA A 363 -12.15 4.48 16.31
C ALA A 363 -12.17 5.15 14.91
N ASN A 364 -11.10 4.99 14.14
CA ASN A 364 -10.96 5.45 12.76
C ASN A 364 -11.26 4.34 11.75
N ALA A 365 -11.93 3.26 12.17
CA ALA A 365 -12.25 2.10 11.35
C ALA A 365 -11.05 1.50 10.59
N ASP A 366 -9.86 1.60 11.19
CA ASP A 366 -8.61 1.02 10.71
C ASP A 366 -8.31 -0.27 11.49
N ALA A 367 -7.62 -1.22 10.86
CA ALA A 367 -7.25 -2.47 11.50
C ALA A 367 -5.95 -2.39 12.32
N LEU A 368 -5.60 -3.53 12.93
CA LEU A 368 -4.37 -3.71 13.73
C LEU A 368 -3.12 -3.23 12.97
N SER A 369 -2.29 -2.46 13.68
CA SER A 369 -1.14 -1.76 13.12
C SER A 369 0.15 -2.55 13.32
N ALA A 370 0.31 -3.59 12.51
CA ALA A 370 1.52 -4.40 12.42
C ALA A 370 2.03 -4.53 10.98
N TYR A 371 3.36 -4.52 10.84
CA TYR A 371 4.07 -4.71 9.58
C TYR A 371 5.21 -5.71 9.78
N ASP A 372 5.46 -6.51 8.76
CA ASP A 372 6.62 -7.39 8.70
C ASP A 372 7.72 -6.77 7.85
N ILE A 373 8.97 -7.05 8.18
CA ILE A 373 10.14 -6.58 7.44
C ILE A 373 10.77 -7.79 6.76
N LEU A 374 10.72 -7.79 5.44
CA LEU A 374 11.32 -8.82 4.60
C LEU A 374 12.67 -8.33 4.05
N ASN A 375 13.61 -9.25 3.91
CA ASN A 375 14.85 -9.03 3.18
C ASN A 375 14.79 -9.83 1.87
N ILE A 376 15.07 -9.15 0.75
CA ILE A 376 15.08 -9.75 -0.58
C ILE A 376 16.46 -10.39 -0.78
N GLN A 377 16.51 -11.73 -0.79
CA GLN A 377 17.73 -12.49 -0.93
C GLN A 377 17.75 -13.16 -2.30
N ILE A 378 18.72 -12.79 -3.12
CA ILE A 378 18.95 -13.41 -4.42
C ILE A 378 20.21 -14.25 -4.31
N LEU A 379 20.02 -15.56 -4.31
CA LEU A 379 21.09 -16.55 -4.21
C LEU A 379 21.56 -16.94 -5.63
N GLY A 380 22.71 -17.61 -5.73
CA GLY A 380 23.16 -18.18 -7.01
C GLY A 380 22.11 -19.12 -7.61
N ASP A 381 22.07 -19.22 -8.94
CA ASP A 381 21.08 -19.98 -9.71
C ASP A 381 19.63 -19.43 -9.69
N ASP A 382 19.47 -18.10 -9.63
CA ASP A 382 18.16 -17.43 -9.73
C ASP A 382 17.17 -17.79 -8.59
N ASP A 383 17.64 -18.36 -7.46
CA ASP A 383 16.83 -18.65 -6.27
C ASP A 383 16.56 -17.36 -5.48
N ILE A 384 15.29 -16.94 -5.49
CA ILE A 384 14.79 -15.75 -4.80
C ILE A 384 14.14 -16.18 -3.50
N ARG A 385 14.53 -15.54 -2.39
CA ARG A 385 13.89 -15.76 -1.08
C ARG A 385 13.51 -14.43 -0.45
N LEU A 386 12.25 -14.33 -0.05
CA LEU A 386 11.79 -13.25 0.83
C LEU A 386 11.85 -13.75 2.27
N VAL A 387 12.87 -13.30 2.99
CA VAL A 387 13.10 -13.76 4.36
C VAL A 387 12.60 -12.73 5.34
N LYS A 388 11.67 -13.11 6.22
CA LYS A 388 11.24 -12.26 7.33
C LYS A 388 12.41 -12.04 8.29
N VAL A 389 12.89 -10.80 8.37
CA VAL A 389 14.02 -10.38 9.21
C VAL A 389 13.58 -9.48 10.36
N GLY A 390 12.34 -9.00 10.37
CA GLY A 390 11.86 -8.16 11.45
C GLY A 390 10.35 -7.97 11.46
N ARG A 391 9.89 -7.23 12.46
CA ARG A 391 8.48 -6.88 12.68
C ARG A 391 8.38 -5.55 13.41
N TYR A 392 7.33 -4.81 13.08
CA TYR A 392 6.83 -3.68 13.85
C TYR A 392 5.39 -3.98 14.25
N ASP A 393 5.06 -3.82 15.52
CA ASP A 393 3.70 -3.96 16.03
C ASP A 393 3.42 -2.86 17.05
N SER A 394 2.50 -1.96 16.71
CA SER A 394 2.12 -0.83 17.56
C SER A 394 1.59 -1.22 18.96
N GLN A 395 1.11 -2.47 19.12
CA GLN A 395 0.60 -2.97 20.39
C GLN A 395 1.70 -3.56 21.28
N GLU A 396 2.75 -4.10 20.68
CA GLU A 396 3.91 -4.67 21.39
C GLU A 396 4.96 -3.59 21.71
N GLY A 397 4.83 -2.39 21.14
CA GLY A 397 5.66 -1.23 21.43
C GLY A 397 5.75 -0.25 20.25
N GLN A 398 6.59 0.78 20.37
CA GLN A 398 6.92 1.68 19.25
C GLN A 398 8.30 1.38 18.64
N GLU A 399 8.90 0.23 18.99
CA GLU A 399 10.19 -0.18 18.46
C GLU A 399 10.04 -1.12 17.28
N VAL A 400 11.07 -1.14 16.44
CA VAL A 400 11.19 -2.09 15.34
C VAL A 400 12.15 -3.18 15.77
N HIS A 401 11.69 -4.44 15.73
CA HIS A 401 12.52 -5.59 16.05
C HIS A 401 13.12 -6.15 14.76
N VAL A 402 14.44 -6.13 14.64
CA VAL A 402 15.17 -6.63 13.47
C VAL A 402 16.24 -7.64 13.89
N ASN A 403 16.21 -8.81 13.27
CA ASN A 403 17.28 -9.80 13.34
C ASN A 403 18.30 -9.53 12.22
N THR A 404 19.30 -8.69 12.54
CA THR A 404 20.35 -8.29 11.60
C THR A 404 21.21 -9.45 11.08
N LYS A 405 21.26 -10.58 11.80
CA LYS A 405 22.01 -11.78 11.37
C LYS A 405 21.33 -12.52 10.22
N SER A 406 20.02 -12.34 10.05
CA SER A 406 19.25 -12.97 8.98
C SER A 406 19.22 -12.13 7.70
N ILE A 407 19.80 -10.93 7.71
CA ILE A 407 19.88 -10.06 6.54
C ILE A 407 21.11 -10.41 5.72
N LEU A 408 20.93 -10.66 4.43
CA LEU A 408 22.01 -10.81 3.45
C LEU A 408 22.11 -9.54 2.61
N TRP A 409 23.24 -8.85 2.67
CA TRP A 409 23.50 -7.65 1.86
C TRP A 409 24.19 -8.03 0.54
N ALA A 410 23.90 -7.31 -0.55
CA ALA A 410 24.35 -7.61 -1.92
C ALA A 410 25.85 -7.96 -2.05
N ASP A 411 26.72 -7.24 -1.35
CA ASP A 411 28.18 -7.39 -1.50
C ASP A 411 28.84 -8.33 -0.47
N HIS A 412 28.07 -9.05 0.36
CA HIS A 412 28.58 -9.80 1.54
C HIS A 412 29.36 -8.94 2.56
N ASN A 413 29.53 -7.65 2.26
CA ASN A 413 30.12 -6.65 3.12
C ASN A 413 29.07 -6.19 4.13
N GLN A 414 29.23 -6.62 5.38
CA GLN A 414 28.50 -6.13 6.56
C GLN A 414 28.59 -4.60 6.77
N LEU A 415 29.36 -3.88 5.94
CA LEU A 415 29.52 -2.42 5.96
C LEU A 415 28.25 -1.66 5.54
N ILE A 416 27.35 -2.24 4.74
CA ILE A 416 26.05 -1.59 4.46
C ILE A 416 25.08 -1.79 5.63
N GLY A 417 25.20 -2.93 6.33
CA GLY A 417 24.47 -3.25 7.56
C GLY A 417 25.03 -2.60 8.84
N ARG A 418 26.17 -1.89 8.77
CA ARG A 418 26.76 -1.15 9.89
C ARG A 418 27.02 0.28 9.49
N ILE A 419 26.33 1.22 10.16
CA ILE A 419 26.65 2.65 10.23
C ILE A 419 27.39 3.13 8.97
N LEU A 420 26.65 3.30 7.87
CA LEU A 420 27.03 4.33 6.91
C LEU A 420 26.96 5.65 7.68
N LYS A 421 28.02 6.00 8.40
CA LYS A 421 28.30 7.39 8.77
C LYS A 421 28.55 8.07 7.44
N THR A 422 27.46 8.43 6.77
CA THR A 422 27.48 9.42 5.71
C THR A 422 28.16 10.66 6.28
N PRO A 423 28.91 11.42 5.46
CA PRO A 423 29.57 12.63 5.94
C PRO A 423 28.55 13.43 6.76
N ALA A 424 28.97 13.86 7.96
CA ALA A 424 28.17 14.77 8.78
C ALA A 424 27.60 15.84 7.85
N MET A 425 26.32 16.20 8.03
CA MET A 425 25.68 17.28 7.26
C MET A 425 26.73 18.34 6.99
N PRO A 426 26.96 18.76 5.72
CA PRO A 426 27.87 19.86 5.49
C PRO A 426 27.45 20.94 6.48
N PRO A 427 28.35 21.39 7.39
CA PRO A 427 27.98 22.43 8.33
C PRO A 427 27.34 23.50 7.48
N VAL A 428 26.17 24.00 7.90
CA VAL A 428 25.61 25.20 7.29
C VAL A 428 26.73 26.22 7.42
N THR A 429 27.50 26.38 6.34
CA THR A 429 28.60 27.32 6.34
C THR A 429 27.92 28.65 6.56
N LEU A 430 28.46 29.47 7.47
CA LEU A 430 27.88 30.78 7.79
C LEU A 430 27.50 31.58 6.53
N THR A 431 28.13 31.30 5.39
CA THR A 431 27.77 31.82 4.06
C THR A 431 26.34 31.53 3.61
N ASN A 432 25.77 30.34 3.83
CA ASN A 432 24.37 30.05 3.45
C ASN A 432 23.36 30.58 4.48
N ALA A 433 23.76 30.69 5.74
CA ALA A 433 22.98 31.40 6.76
C ALA A 433 22.92 32.90 6.47
N LEU A 434 24.02 33.50 6.00
CA LEU A 434 24.08 34.90 5.55
C LEU A 434 23.23 35.14 4.30
N ILE A 435 23.16 34.19 3.36
CA ILE A 435 22.29 34.32 2.18
C ILE A 435 20.80 34.21 2.55
N MET A 436 20.43 33.34 3.50
CA MET A 436 19.06 33.30 4.03
C MET A 436 18.74 34.52 4.89
N GLN A 437 19.71 35.05 5.63
CA GLN A 437 19.56 36.26 6.42
C GLN A 437 19.44 37.50 5.53
N ASP A 438 20.21 37.60 4.44
CA ASP A 438 20.07 38.65 3.43
C ASP A 438 18.73 38.57 2.71
N ILE A 439 18.21 37.37 2.41
CA ILE A 439 16.89 37.18 1.78
C ILE A 439 15.75 37.52 2.75
N VAL A 440 15.87 37.13 4.03
CA VAL A 440 14.88 37.47 5.06
C VAL A 440 14.94 38.97 5.42
N GLU A 441 16.12 39.58 5.45
CA GLU A 441 16.28 41.03 5.63
C GLU A 441 15.79 41.82 4.42
N HIS A 442 15.99 41.33 3.18
CA HIS A 442 15.38 41.94 1.99
C HIS A 442 13.85 41.82 1.97
N LEU A 443 13.30 40.70 2.44
CA LEU A 443 11.85 40.50 2.52
C LEU A 443 11.23 41.30 3.68
N MET A 444 11.93 41.48 4.80
CA MET A 444 11.48 42.31 5.92
C MET A 444 11.65 43.82 5.67
N GLN A 445 12.58 44.25 4.81
CA GLN A 445 12.68 45.65 4.38
C GLN A 445 11.53 46.09 3.46
N ILE A 446 10.80 45.15 2.84
CA ILE A 446 9.63 45.46 2.00
C ILE A 446 8.37 45.70 2.85
N GLU A 447 8.34 45.30 4.13
CA GLU A 447 7.19 45.46 5.02
C GLU A 447 7.34 46.53 6.12
N TYR A 448 8.50 47.18 6.24
CA TYR A 448 8.75 48.24 7.23
C TYR A 448 9.09 49.60 6.58
N SER A 449 8.14 50.14 5.81
CA SER A 449 8.04 51.59 5.60
C SER A 449 6.67 52.09 6.05
N ASP A 450 6.41 52.05 7.36
CA ASP A 450 5.62 53.07 8.04
C ASP A 450 5.72 52.86 9.56
N ASN A 451 6.12 53.93 10.25
CA ASN A 451 6.18 54.11 11.71
C ASN A 451 7.35 53.44 12.46
N ALA A 452 8.46 54.18 12.53
CA ALA A 452 9.56 53.94 13.44
C ALA A 452 9.19 54.23 14.90
N VAL A 453 9.46 53.27 15.80
CA VAL A 453 9.78 53.56 17.21
C VAL A 453 11.01 52.73 17.61
N ASN A 454 11.92 53.42 18.27
CA ASN A 454 13.33 53.11 18.50
C ASN A 454 13.50 52.40 19.86
N ILE A 455 14.07 51.19 19.94
CA ILE A 455 14.65 50.64 21.19
C ILE A 455 15.95 49.87 20.88
N GLN A 456 16.94 50.16 21.70
CA GLN A 456 18.37 49.83 21.67
C GLN A 456 18.70 48.36 22.02
N ASN A 457 19.82 47.90 21.47
CA ASN A 457 20.53 46.63 21.73
C ASN A 457 20.60 46.21 23.21
N ASP A 458 20.46 44.91 23.48
CA ASP A 458 21.50 44.15 24.17
C ASP A 458 21.39 42.63 23.96
N SER A 459 22.55 41.99 23.88
CA SER A 459 22.78 40.56 23.74
C SER A 459 22.48 39.78 25.02
N ASP A 460 21.76 38.66 24.94
CA ASP A 460 22.26 37.36 25.44
C ASP A 460 21.27 36.20 25.29
N TYR A 461 21.87 35.01 25.24
CA TYR A 461 21.36 33.65 25.13
C TYR A 461 20.03 33.27 25.83
N VAL A 462 19.22 32.49 25.11
CA VAL A 462 18.47 31.30 25.55
C VAL A 462 17.15 31.48 26.35
N ASN A 463 16.12 30.77 25.86
CA ASN A 463 14.86 30.36 26.49
C ASN A 463 13.79 31.42 26.79
N LYS A 464 12.75 31.47 25.93
CA LYS A 464 11.32 31.25 26.28
C LYS A 464 10.43 31.71 25.13
N TYR A 465 9.74 30.78 24.48
CA TYR A 465 8.41 31.10 23.94
C TYR A 465 7.39 30.31 24.73
N HIS A 466 6.78 31.03 25.68
CA HIS A 466 5.50 30.70 26.27
C HIS A 466 4.42 30.81 25.19
N TYR A 467 3.61 29.78 25.04
CA TYR A 467 2.35 29.86 24.31
C TYR A 467 1.46 30.90 24.99
N THR A 468 1.00 31.90 24.23
CA THR A 468 -0.12 32.76 24.64
C THR A 468 -1.25 32.56 23.65
N ARG A 469 -2.34 31.97 24.16
CA ARG A 469 -3.64 31.79 23.51
C ARG A 469 -4.26 33.17 23.29
N ILE A 470 -4.61 33.51 22.05
CA ILE A 470 -5.48 34.65 21.75
C ILE A 470 -6.86 34.07 21.42
N GLU A 471 -7.83 34.34 22.30
CA GLU A 471 -9.27 34.14 22.08
C GLU A 471 -9.91 35.46 21.64
N GLY A 472 -10.90 35.36 20.75
CA GLY A 472 -11.78 36.43 20.27
C GLY A 472 -11.22 37.12 19.02
N ASP A 473 -11.94 37.32 17.91
CA ASP A 473 -13.37 37.55 17.83
C ASP A 473 -13.92 37.25 16.41
N GLU A 474 -15.23 37.14 16.36
CA GLU A 474 -16.10 36.69 15.28
C GLU A 474 -16.05 37.53 13.99
N ASN A 475 -16.43 36.88 12.88
CA ASN A 475 -16.76 37.42 11.55
C ASN A 475 -15.61 37.77 10.60
N VAL A 476 -15.08 36.76 9.90
CA VAL A 476 -14.52 36.97 8.54
C VAL A 476 -15.10 35.93 7.58
N LYS A 477 -16.08 36.37 6.78
CA LYS A 477 -16.55 35.66 5.59
C LYS A 477 -15.60 35.98 4.44
N LEU A 478 -14.82 35.01 3.97
CA LEU A 478 -14.03 35.14 2.74
C LEU A 478 -14.88 34.65 1.55
N TYR A 479 -15.27 35.62 0.72
CA TYR A 479 -15.91 35.41 -0.57
C TYR A 479 -14.86 34.97 -1.61
N VAL A 480 -15.13 33.88 -2.32
CA VAL A 480 -14.36 33.41 -3.48
C VAL A 480 -14.84 34.18 -4.71
N PRO A 481 -13.97 34.87 -5.48
CA PRO A 481 -14.34 35.37 -6.80
C PRO A 481 -14.38 34.21 -7.80
N ILE A 482 -15.53 34.12 -8.49
CA ILE A 482 -15.74 33.31 -9.68
C ILE A 482 -15.30 34.15 -10.91
N GLU A 483 -14.84 33.44 -11.95
CA GLU A 483 -14.53 33.84 -13.34
C GLU A 483 -13.11 34.38 -13.65
N GLY A 484 -12.48 33.97 -14.77
CA GLY A 484 -13.04 33.31 -15.98
C GLY A 484 -12.10 32.40 -16.76
#